data_AF-A0A8T7C1L6-F1
#
_entry.id   AF-A0A8T7C1L6-F1
#
_cell.length_a   1.000
_cell.length_b   1.000
_cell.length_c   1.000
_cell.angle_alpha   90.00
_cell.angle_beta   90.00
_cell.angle_gamma   90.00
#
_symmetry.space_group_name_H-M   'P 1'
#
loop_
_entity.id
_entity.type
_entity.pdbx_description
1 polymer ?
#
loop_
_entity_poly.entity_id
_entity_poly.type
_entity_poly.pdbx_seq_one_letter_code
_entity_poly.pdbx_strand_id
1 'polypeptide(L)'
;MDKILRCLIVAVLASTGASAMACSYPGDPDFVVPDGSTATKEQMIDTQQLVKAYVKTIEEYLGCLDRNLAAAGDQSTEEQRAIHTLRYNAAVDSMEMIADKFNLSLRDYKAEK
;
A
#
# COMPACT_ATOMS: atom_id res chain seq x y z
N MET A 1 36.46 -24.72 49.60
CA MET A 1 36.21 -23.28 49.81
C MET A 1 36.12 -22.59 48.46
N ASP A 2 34.96 -22.77 47.84
CA ASP A 2 34.12 -21.72 47.28
C ASP A 2 34.85 -20.49 46.72
N LYS A 3 34.69 -20.26 45.42
CA LYS A 3 33.67 -19.31 44.96
C LYS A 3 33.50 -19.35 43.44
N ILE A 4 32.30 -19.78 43.03
CA ILE A 4 31.43 -19.04 42.10
C ILE A 4 31.97 -18.96 40.66
N LEU A 5 31.59 -19.89 39.80
CA LEU A 5 30.41 -19.74 38.93
C LEU A 5 30.28 -18.31 38.37
N ARG A 6 30.99 -18.02 37.28
CA ARG A 6 30.63 -16.90 36.41
C ARG A 6 30.30 -17.44 35.03
N CYS A 7 29.03 -17.79 34.87
CA CYS A 7 28.37 -17.93 33.59
C CYS A 7 28.66 -16.68 32.76
N LEU A 8 29.48 -16.81 31.71
CA LEU A 8 29.52 -15.84 30.63
C LEU A 8 28.25 -16.04 29.80
N ILE A 9 27.16 -15.42 30.24
CA ILE A 9 25.98 -15.22 29.41
C ILE A 9 26.38 -14.17 28.38
N VAL A 10 26.75 -14.63 27.18
CA VAL A 10 26.80 -13.77 26.00
C VAL A 10 25.36 -13.44 25.66
N ALA A 11 24.87 -12.30 26.15
CA ALA A 11 23.63 -11.73 25.70
C ALA A 11 23.82 -11.26 24.25
N VAL A 12 23.50 -12.13 23.30
CA VAL A 12 23.28 -11.74 21.92
C VAL A 12 22.06 -10.84 21.91
N LEU A 13 22.29 -9.53 21.97
CA LEU A 13 21.31 -8.54 21.54
C LEU A 13 21.13 -8.75 20.03
N ALA A 14 20.24 -9.67 19.67
CA ALA A 14 19.63 -9.67 18.37
C ALA A 14 18.73 -8.43 18.31
N SER A 15 19.34 -7.27 18.06
CA SER A 15 18.62 -6.14 17.47
C SER A 15 18.20 -6.60 16.08
N THR A 16 17.08 -7.29 16.02
CA THR A 16 16.23 -7.26 14.84
C THR A 16 15.74 -5.83 14.75
N GLY A 17 16.61 -4.95 14.26
CA GLY A 17 16.19 -3.68 13.70
C GLY A 17 15.20 -4.09 12.62
N ALA A 18 13.91 -3.92 12.92
CA ALA A 18 12.89 -3.92 11.90
C ALA A 18 13.45 -2.99 10.82
N SER A 19 13.80 -3.56 9.67
CA SER A 19 14.14 -2.79 8.50
C SER A 19 12.92 -1.92 8.25
N ALA A 20 12.99 -0.67 8.73
CA ALA A 20 12.05 0.37 8.38
C ALA A 20 12.28 0.61 6.89
N MET A 21 11.72 -0.26 6.05
CA MET A 21 11.50 0.07 4.67
C MET A 21 10.63 1.31 4.71
N ALA A 22 11.23 2.47 4.42
CA ALA A 22 10.47 3.67 4.14
C ALA A 22 9.33 3.26 3.20
N CYS A 23 8.07 3.53 3.57
CA CYS A 23 6.91 3.04 2.80
C CYS A 23 7.12 3.39 1.33
N SER A 24 7.34 2.40 0.47
CA SER A 24 7.59 2.63 -0.94
C SER A 24 6.25 2.76 -1.63
N TYR A 25 6.05 3.85 -2.38
CA TYR A 25 4.87 3.97 -3.22
C TYR A 25 4.94 2.88 -4.31
N PRO A 26 3.87 2.11 -4.55
CA PRO A 26 3.90 0.99 -5.49
C PRO A 26 3.96 1.41 -6.96
N GLY A 27 3.81 2.70 -7.27
CA GLY A 27 3.83 3.22 -8.65
C GLY A 27 2.47 3.14 -9.31
N ASP A 28 2.42 3.52 -10.59
CA ASP A 28 1.22 3.39 -11.42
C ASP A 28 0.91 1.92 -11.72
N PRO A 29 -0.37 1.56 -11.97
CA PRO A 29 -0.74 0.20 -12.33
C PRO A 29 -0.04 -0.23 -13.64
N ASP A 30 0.39 -1.48 -13.69
CA ASP A 30 1.03 -2.11 -14.86
C ASP A 30 0.04 -2.66 -15.89
N PHE A 31 -1.25 -2.38 -15.71
CA PHE A 31 -2.34 -2.81 -16.58
C PHE A 31 -3.13 -1.63 -17.14
N VAL A 32 -3.85 -1.90 -18.21
CA VAL A 32 -4.73 -0.93 -18.88
C VAL A 32 -6.17 -1.38 -18.74
N VAL A 33 -7.06 -0.45 -18.40
CA VAL A 33 -8.51 -0.69 -18.44
C VAL A 33 -8.95 -0.67 -19.91
N PRO A 34 -9.55 -1.75 -20.44
CA PRO A 34 -9.98 -1.81 -21.83
C PRO A 34 -11.18 -0.89 -22.09
N ASP A 35 -11.41 -0.51 -23.35
CA ASP A 35 -12.64 0.19 -23.77
C ASP A 35 -13.84 -0.75 -23.62
N GLY A 36 -14.78 -0.36 -22.76
CA GLY A 36 -15.97 -1.14 -22.47
C GLY A 36 -16.81 -1.47 -23.69
N SER A 37 -16.82 -0.58 -24.69
CA SER A 37 -17.64 -0.72 -25.89
C SER A 37 -17.19 -1.89 -26.78
N THR A 38 -15.92 -2.28 -26.67
CA THR A 38 -15.30 -3.34 -27.49
C THR A 38 -14.76 -4.51 -26.66
N ALA A 39 -14.71 -4.37 -25.33
CA ALA A 39 -14.18 -5.39 -24.43
C ALA A 39 -14.98 -6.69 -24.45
N THR A 40 -14.28 -7.81 -24.28
CA THR A 40 -14.89 -9.11 -24.02
C THR A 40 -15.25 -9.26 -22.54
N LYS A 41 -16.15 -10.21 -22.23
CA LYS A 41 -16.48 -10.54 -20.83
C LYS A 41 -15.23 -10.94 -20.03
N GLU A 42 -14.34 -11.71 -20.64
CA GLU A 42 -13.10 -12.18 -20.04
C GLU A 42 -12.17 -11.00 -19.70
N GLN A 43 -11.95 -10.08 -20.65
CA GLN A 43 -11.17 -8.86 -20.42
C GLN A 43 -11.72 -8.02 -19.26
N MET A 44 -13.04 -7.89 -19.14
CA MET A 44 -13.67 -7.14 -18.04
C MET A 44 -13.50 -7.84 -16.69
N ILE A 45 -13.58 -9.17 -16.65
CA ILE A 45 -13.34 -9.96 -15.42
C ILE A 45 -11.88 -9.85 -14.99
N ASP A 46 -10.94 -10.02 -15.92
CA ASP A 46 -9.51 -9.95 -15.64
C ASP A 46 -9.12 -8.55 -15.15
N THR A 47 -9.63 -7.51 -15.83
CA THR A 47 -9.40 -6.12 -15.41
C THR A 47 -9.95 -5.86 -14.01
N GLN A 48 -11.12 -6.40 -13.65
CA GLN A 48 -11.65 -6.26 -12.30
C GLN A 48 -10.68 -6.84 -11.25
N GLN A 49 -10.08 -8.00 -11.53
CA GLN A 49 -9.13 -8.63 -10.62
C GLN A 49 -7.86 -7.78 -10.47
N LEU A 50 -7.35 -7.23 -11.58
CA LEU A 50 -6.19 -6.35 -11.59
C LEU A 50 -6.44 -5.05 -10.81
N VAL A 51 -7.60 -4.42 -11.00
CA VAL A 51 -8.02 -3.24 -10.22
C VAL A 51 -8.06 -3.55 -8.72
N LYS A 52 -8.65 -4.69 -8.32
CA LYS A 52 -8.69 -5.12 -6.91
C LYS A 52 -7.28 -5.35 -6.35
N ALA A 53 -6.40 -5.98 -7.11
CA ALA A 53 -5.01 -6.22 -6.70
C ALA A 53 -4.24 -4.91 -6.50
N TYR A 54 -4.43 -3.94 -7.39
CA TYR A 54 -3.84 -2.62 -7.26
C TYR A 54 -4.36 -1.85 -6.05
N VAL A 55 -5.69 -1.80 -5.85
CA VAL A 55 -6.30 -1.19 -4.66
C VAL A 55 -5.72 -1.79 -3.38
N LYS A 56 -5.64 -3.13 -3.29
CA LYS A 56 -5.04 -3.81 -2.13
C LYS A 56 -3.58 -3.38 -1.91
N THR A 57 -2.81 -3.23 -2.98
CA THR A 57 -1.40 -2.80 -2.90
C THR A 57 -1.28 -1.36 -2.37
N ILE A 58 -2.18 -0.47 -2.81
CA ILE A 58 -2.25 0.90 -2.29
C ILE A 58 -2.71 0.93 -0.84
N GLU A 59 -3.70 0.13 -0.45
CA GLU A 59 -4.16 0.01 0.96
C GLU A 59 -3.03 -0.44 1.89
N GLU A 60 -2.19 -1.39 1.45
CA GLU A 60 -1.00 -1.80 2.19
C GLU A 60 0.00 -0.67 2.38
N TYR A 61 0.18 0.16 1.35
CA TYR A 61 1.00 1.36 1.40
C TYR A 61 0.43 2.41 2.37
N LEU A 62 -0.88 2.70 2.30
CA LEU A 62 -1.55 3.61 3.21
C LEU A 62 -1.41 3.14 4.67
N GLY A 63 -1.64 1.85 4.92
CA GLY A 63 -1.44 1.27 6.25
C GLY A 63 0.00 1.35 6.73
N CYS A 64 0.99 1.34 5.83
CA CYS A 64 2.39 1.60 6.18
C CYS A 64 2.60 3.07 6.62
N LEU A 65 2.06 4.03 5.87
CA LEU A 65 2.14 5.45 6.22
C LEU A 65 1.55 5.72 7.60
N ASP A 66 0.38 5.15 7.87
CA ASP A 66 -0.32 5.31 9.16
C ASP A 66 0.48 4.73 10.31
N ARG A 67 1.06 3.53 10.15
CA ARG A 67 1.94 2.95 11.18
C ARG A 67 3.16 3.80 11.46
N ASN A 68 3.77 4.39 10.43
CA ASN A 68 4.93 5.28 10.61
C ASN A 68 4.55 6.55 11.36
N LEU A 69 3.42 7.18 11.02
CA LEU A 69 2.96 8.36 11.73
C LEU A 69 2.56 8.03 13.19
N ALA A 70 1.86 6.91 13.39
CA ALA A 70 1.47 6.45 14.73
C ALA A 70 2.68 6.11 15.61
N ALA A 71 3.74 5.53 15.04
CA ALA A 71 4.99 5.24 15.76
C ALA A 71 5.72 6.52 16.20
N ALA A 72 5.59 7.62 15.44
CA ALA A 72 6.09 8.92 15.86
C ALA A 72 5.23 9.57 16.96
N GLY A 73 3.91 9.31 16.94
CA GLY A 73 2.96 9.81 17.94
C GLY A 73 3.03 11.34 18.11
N ASP A 74 3.00 11.79 19.37
CA ASP A 74 3.10 13.21 19.73
C ASP A 74 4.44 13.85 19.36
N GLN A 75 5.47 13.04 19.07
CA GLN A 75 6.79 13.52 18.62
C GLN A 75 6.83 13.82 17.12
N SER A 76 5.74 13.54 16.37
CA SER A 76 5.66 13.90 14.97
C SER A 76 5.80 15.42 14.78
N THR A 77 6.64 15.85 13.84
CA THR A 77 6.71 17.25 13.44
C THR A 77 5.50 17.62 12.57
N GLU A 78 5.19 18.91 12.47
CA GLU A 78 4.16 19.38 11.54
C GLU A 78 4.47 18.99 10.08
N GLU A 79 5.74 19.09 9.70
CA GLU A 79 6.22 18.65 8.39
C GLU A 79 5.98 17.15 8.16
N GLN A 80 6.24 16.30 9.14
CA GLN A 80 5.98 14.86 9.03
C GLN A 80 4.48 14.55 8.83
N ARG A 81 3.59 15.25 9.56
CA ARG A 81 2.14 15.13 9.38
C ARG A 81 1.68 15.63 8.00
N ALA A 82 2.25 16.74 7.53
CA ALA A 82 1.95 17.28 6.21
C ALA A 82 2.39 16.34 5.09
N ILE A 83 3.60 15.77 5.19
CA ILE A 83 4.11 14.77 4.24
C ILE A 83 3.25 13.50 4.27
N HIS A 84 2.83 13.02 5.45
CA HIS A 84 1.90 11.89 5.56
C HIS A 84 0.60 12.20 4.80
N THR A 85 -0.05 13.33 5.10
CA THR A 85 -1.32 13.73 4.49
C THR A 85 -1.20 13.84 2.96
N LEU A 86 -0.15 14.49 2.47
CA LEU A 86 0.11 14.64 1.04
C LEU A 86 0.23 13.28 0.35
N ARG A 87 1.03 12.37 0.93
CA ARG A 87 1.27 11.04 0.37
C ARG A 87 0.05 10.14 0.45
N TYR A 88 -0.74 10.28 1.51
CA TYR A 88 -1.98 9.54 1.72
C TYR A 88 -3.01 9.94 0.67
N ASN A 89 -3.28 11.24 0.52
CA ASN A 89 -4.24 11.76 -0.44
C ASN A 89 -3.86 11.39 -1.88
N ALA A 90 -2.60 11.57 -2.27
CA ALA A 90 -2.15 11.20 -3.62
C ALA A 90 -2.37 9.70 -3.96
N ALA A 91 -2.21 8.83 -2.96
CA ALA A 91 -2.47 7.41 -3.12
C ALA A 91 -3.98 7.09 -3.19
N VAL A 92 -4.81 7.79 -2.42
CA VAL A 92 -6.28 7.71 -2.55
C VAL A 92 -6.74 8.17 -3.93
N ASP A 93 -6.25 9.32 -4.40
CA ASP A 93 -6.56 9.84 -5.74
C ASP A 93 -6.23 8.82 -6.84
N SER A 94 -5.14 8.07 -6.66
CA SER A 94 -4.74 7.02 -7.61
C SER A 94 -5.68 5.82 -7.60
N MET A 95 -6.24 5.45 -6.44
CA MET A 95 -7.29 4.42 -6.34
C MET A 95 -8.60 4.89 -6.97
N GLU A 96 -8.99 6.14 -6.70
CA GLU A 96 -10.21 6.72 -7.28
C GLU A 96 -10.11 6.79 -8.80
N MET A 97 -8.99 7.26 -9.33
CA MET A 97 -8.77 7.34 -10.77
C MET A 97 -8.93 5.99 -11.48
N ILE A 98 -8.34 4.92 -10.93
CA ILE A 98 -8.41 3.61 -11.58
C ILE A 98 -9.81 2.97 -11.40
N ALA A 99 -10.45 3.21 -10.26
CA ALA A 99 -11.82 2.77 -10.01
C ALA A 99 -12.79 3.46 -10.98
N ASP A 100 -12.66 4.77 -11.18
CA ASP A 100 -13.47 5.54 -12.12
C ASP A 100 -13.28 5.06 -13.55
N LYS A 101 -12.03 4.88 -14.00
CA LYS A 101 -11.75 4.33 -15.33
C LYS A 101 -12.43 2.97 -15.54
N PHE A 102 -12.32 2.07 -14.56
CA PHE A 102 -12.96 0.76 -14.64
C PHE A 102 -14.49 0.86 -14.61
N ASN A 103 -15.06 1.73 -13.78
CA ASN A 103 -16.51 1.92 -13.69
C ASN A 103 -17.10 2.49 -14.98
N LEU A 104 -16.40 3.43 -15.63
CA LEU A 104 -16.78 3.96 -16.94
C LEU A 104 -16.78 2.82 -17.98
N SER A 105 -15.67 2.08 -18.09
CA SER A 105 -15.56 0.92 -18.99
C SER A 105 -16.65 -0.14 -18.72
N LEU A 106 -16.92 -0.44 -17.45
CA LEU A 106 -17.96 -1.40 -17.08
C LEU A 106 -19.36 -0.95 -17.47
N ARG A 107 -19.66 0.34 -17.35
CA ARG A 107 -20.95 0.88 -17.78
C ARG A 107 -21.09 0.78 -19.30
N ASP A 108 -20.06 1.15 -20.04
CA ASP A 108 -20.10 1.15 -21.50
C ASP A 108 -20.22 -0.30 -22.02
N TYR A 109 -19.51 -1.26 -21.41
CA TYR A 109 -19.68 -2.69 -21.67
C TYR A 109 -21.12 -3.18 -21.45
N LYS A 110 -21.76 -2.74 -20.36
CA LYS A 110 -23.16 -3.10 -20.05
C LYS A 110 -24.16 -2.45 -21.00
N ALA A 111 -23.82 -1.35 -21.66
CA ALA A 111 -24.71 -0.73 -22.66
C ALA A 111 -24.69 -1.50 -23.99
N GLU A 112 -23.58 -2.19 -24.29
CA GLU A 112 -23.37 -2.96 -25.52
C GLU A 112 -23.77 -4.45 -25.43
N LYS A 113 -24.33 -4.91 -24.32
CA LYS A 113 -24.64 -6.33 -24.04
C LYS A 113 -26.02 -6.49 -23.41
#